data_AF-A0A1M5CFL5-F1
#
_entry.id   AF-A0A1M5CFL5-F1
#
_cell.length_a   1.000
_cell.length_b   1.000
_cell.length_c   1.000
_cell.angle_alpha   90.00
_cell.angle_beta   90.00
_cell.angle_gamma   90.00
#
_symmetry.space_group_name_H-M   'P 1'
#
loop_
_entity.id
_entity.type
_entity.pdbx_description
1 polymer ?
#
loop_
_entity_poly.entity_id
_entity_poly.type
_entity_poly.pdbx_seq_one_letter_code
_entity_poly.pdbx_strand_id
1 'polypeptide(L)' 'MECTCHGTQSSDFQQECTCILAMASVPVQSWGKIYDPSTALKKGTIFADLDLPFYITGGESHA' A
#
# COMPACT_ATOMS: atom_id res chain seq x y z
N MET A 1 -4.99 -18.04 -3.78
CA MET A 1 -4.46 -17.05 -4.76
C MET A 1 -3.04 -17.48 -5.06
N GLU A 2 -2.89 -18.42 -5.97
CA GLU A 2 -1.60 -19.02 -6.29
C GLU A 2 -1.41 -18.94 -7.79
N CYS A 3 -0.44 -18.15 -8.21
CA CYS A 3 0.07 -18.25 -9.57
C CYS A 3 1.01 -19.46 -9.58
N THR A 4 0.51 -20.61 -10.03
CA THR A 4 1.32 -21.83 -10.09
C THR A 4 2.14 -21.82 -11.38
N CYS A 5 3.26 -21.08 -11.39
CA CYS A 5 4.25 -21.22 -12.45
C CYS A 5 5.20 -22.39 -12.12
N HIS A 6 4.92 -23.57 -12.68
CA HIS A 6 5.91 -24.64 -12.73
C HIS A 6 6.87 -24.37 -13.87
N GLY A 7 8.02 -23.76 -13.55
CA GLY A 7 9.05 -23.48 -14.54
C GLY A 7 9.74 -24.77 -14.98
N THR A 8 9.62 -25.10 -16.27
CA THR A 8 10.68 -25.78 -17.01
C THR A 8 10.92 -25.00 -18.28
N GLN A 9 12.14 -24.48 -18.43
CA GLN A 9 12.59 -23.82 -19.66
C GLN A 9 12.64 -24.87 -20.78
N SER A 10 11.77 -24.75 -21.79
CA SER A 10 11.92 -25.46 -23.07
C SER A 10 11.11 -24.75 -24.16
N SER A 11 11.68 -24.66 -25.36
CA SER A 11 11.28 -23.84 -26.50
C SER A 11 9.97 -24.22 -27.20
N ASP A 12 9.16 -25.11 -26.65
CA ASP A 12 7.95 -25.64 -27.31
C ASP A 12 6.75 -25.78 -26.34
N PHE A 13 6.51 -24.79 -25.47
CA PHE A 13 5.32 -24.80 -24.61
C PHE A 13 4.55 -23.48 -24.68
N GLN A 14 3.50 -23.45 -25.52
CA GLN A 14 2.47 -22.41 -25.47
C GLN A 14 1.51 -22.74 -24.33
N GLN A 15 1.85 -22.31 -23.12
CA GLN A 15 0.89 -22.36 -22.02
C GLN A 15 0.00 -21.12 -22.10
N GLU A 16 -1.33 -21.31 -22.27
CA GLU A 16 -2.30 -20.23 -22.07
C GLU A 16 -2.33 -19.89 -20.57
N CYS A 17 -1.46 -18.98 -20.16
CA CYS A 17 -1.49 -18.41 -18.83
C CYS A 17 -2.64 -17.41 -18.76
N THR A 18 -3.70 -17.72 -18.02
CA THR A 18 -4.70 -16.71 -17.62
C THR A 18 -4.11 -15.83 -16.51
N CYS A 19 -3.26 -14.87 -16.88
CA CYS A 19 -2.78 -13.86 -15.96
C CYS A 19 -3.90 -12.85 -15.70
N ILE A 20 -4.52 -12.94 -14.52
CA ILE A 20 -5.45 -11.89 -14.08
C ILE A 20 -4.60 -10.68 -13.67
N LEU A 21 -4.74 -9.57 -14.41
CA LEU A 21 -4.11 -8.31 -14.05
C LEU A 21 -4.68 -7.81 -12.72
N ALA A 22 -3.86 -7.83 -11.67
CA ALA A 22 -4.23 -7.22 -10.40
C ALA A 22 -4.30 -5.69 -10.58
N MET A 23 -5.41 -5.09 -10.17
CA MET A 23 -5.60 -3.65 -10.17
C MET A 23 -5.92 -3.16 -8.75
N ALA A 24 -5.37 -2.01 -8.38
CA ALA A 24 -5.70 -1.31 -7.15
C ALA A 24 -5.85 0.18 -7.47
N SER A 25 -6.86 0.82 -6.88
CA SER A 25 -7.01 2.28 -6.93
C SER A 25 -6.28 2.88 -5.73
N VAL A 26 -5.12 3.47 -5.98
CA VAL A 26 -4.37 4.19 -4.95
C VAL A 26 -4.76 5.67 -5.01
N PRO A 27 -5.27 6.25 -3.91
CA PRO A 27 -5.55 7.68 -3.88
C PRO A 27 -4.25 8.47 -3.97
N VAL A 28 -4.19 9.41 -4.91
CA VAL A 28 -3.07 10.34 -5.03
C VAL A 28 -3.36 11.54 -4.14
N GLN A 29 -2.49 11.78 -3.16
CA GLN A 29 -2.56 12.95 -2.30
C GLN A 29 -2.12 14.21 -3.07
N SER A 30 -2.83 15.32 -2.85
CA SER A 30 -2.44 16.63 -3.40
C SER A 30 -1.27 17.22 -2.61
N TRP A 31 -0.43 18.01 -3.27
CA TRP A 31 0.65 18.72 -2.58
C TRP A 31 0.09 19.90 -1.77
N GLY A 32 0.46 19.98 -0.50
CA GLY A 32 -0.08 20.94 0.45
C GLY A 32 0.97 21.59 1.33
N LYS A 33 0.54 22.10 2.48
CA LYS A 33 1.43 22.72 3.46
C LYS A 33 2.31 21.65 4.11
N ILE A 34 3.62 21.91 4.14
CA ILE A 34 4.60 21.02 4.75
C ILE A 34 5.17 21.59 6.05
N TYR A 35 5.60 20.70 6.93
CA TYR A 35 6.41 21.04 8.09
C TYR A 35 7.88 21.26 7.73
N ASP A 36 8.62 21.89 8.64
CA ASP A 36 10.08 21.87 8.61
C ASP A 36 10.60 20.44 8.89
N PRO A 37 11.85 20.12 8.49
CA PRO A 37 12.39 18.77 8.62
C PRO A 37 12.42 18.20 10.05
N SER A 38 12.68 19.03 11.07
CA SER A 38 12.78 18.59 12.47
C SER A 38 11.39 18.19 13.00
N THR A 39 10.37 18.98 12.67
CA THR A 39 8.98 18.70 13.03
C THR A 39 8.45 17.49 12.26
N ALA A 40 8.67 17.43 10.95
CA ALA A 40 8.22 16.32 10.11
C ALA A 40 8.76 14.96 10.60
N LEU A 41 10.04 14.91 10.98
CA LEU A 41 10.67 13.69 11.49
C LEU A 41 9.99 13.20 12.78
N LYS A 42 9.63 14.12 13.68
CA LYS A 42 8.93 13.77 14.94
C LYS A 42 7.50 13.31 14.71
N LYS A 43 6.82 13.88 13.70
CA LYS A 43 5.42 13.54 13.36
C LYS A 43 5.29 12.30 12.49
N GLY A 44 6.33 11.94 11.73
CA GLY A 44 6.30 10.82 10.80
C GLY A 44 5.66 11.17 9.45
N THR A 45 5.38 12.44 9.18
CA THR A 45 4.89 12.95 7.90
C THR A 45 5.36 14.38 7.68
N ILE A 46 5.66 14.74 6.43
CA ILE A 46 5.92 16.14 6.05
C ILE A 46 4.63 16.93 5.85
N PHE A 47 3.52 16.25 5.53
CA PHE A 47 2.25 16.89 5.19
C PHE A 47 1.41 17.11 6.45
N ALA A 48 1.13 18.36 6.77
CA ALA A 48 0.37 18.73 7.96
C ALA A 48 -1.06 18.13 7.95
N ASP A 49 -1.66 18.01 6.78
CA ASP A 49 -3.01 17.45 6.61
C ASP A 49 -3.09 15.94 6.93
N LEU A 50 -1.94 15.25 7.01
CA LEU A 50 -1.86 13.83 7.36
C LEU A 50 -1.52 13.57 8.84
N ASP A 51 -1.21 14.61 9.62
CA ASP A 51 -0.98 14.51 11.07
C ASP A 51 -2.32 14.48 11.82
N LEU A 52 -3.05 13.38 11.65
CA LEU A 52 -4.37 13.16 12.25
C LEU A 52 -4.24 12.36 13.57
N PRO A 53 -5.07 12.66 14.58
CA PRO A 53 -5.08 11.90 15.82
C PRO A 53 -5.50 10.44 15.58
N PHE A 54 -4.88 9.52 16.32
CA PHE A 54 -5.31 8.13 16.34
C PHE A 54 -6.60 8.01 17.16
N TYR A 55 -7.69 7.64 16.50
CA TYR A 55 -8.92 7.26 17.19
C TYR A 55 -8.92 5.75 17.36
N ILE A 56 -9.08 5.28 18.60
CA ILE A 56 -9.37 3.87 18.85
C ILE A 56 -10.80 3.61 18.37
N THR A 57 -10.93 3.03 17.18
CA THR A 57 -12.19 2.48 16.70
C THR A 57 -11.94 1.01 16.34
N GLY A 58 -12.19 0.10 17.28
CA GLY A 58 -11.99 -1.34 17.07
C GLY A 58 -11.33 -2.13 18.19
N GLY A 59 -11.31 -1.61 19.43
CA GLY A 59 -10.93 -2.38 20.62
C GLY A 59 -12.07 -2.35 21.62
N GLU A 60 -12.95 -3.35 21.57
CA GLU A 60 -13.90 -3.60 22.66
C GLU A 60 -13.11 -3.74 23.97
N SER A 61 -13.32 -2.77 24.86
CA SER A 61 -12.70 -2.75 26.17
C SER A 61 -13.41 -3.79 27.04
N HIS A 62 -12.96 -5.04 26.99
CA HIS A 62 -13.30 -6.03 28.02
C HIS A 62 -12.47 -5.68 29.26
N ALA A 63 -13.02 -4.78 30.07
CA ALA A 63 -12.60 -4.56 31.45
C ALA A 63 -13.19 -5.64 32.36
#